data_AF-A0AAD4YSN1-F1
#
_entry.id   AF-A0AAD4YSN1-F1
#
_cell.length_a   1.000
_cell.length_b   1.000
_cell.length_c   1.000
_cell.angle_alpha   90.00
_cell.angle_beta   90.00
_cell.angle_gamma   90.00
#
_symmetry.space_group_name_H-M   'P 1'
#
loop_
_entity.id
_entity.type
_entity.pdbx_description
1 polymer ?
#
loop_
_entity_poly.entity_id
_entity_poly.type
_entity_poly.pdbx_seq_one_letter_code
_entity_poly.pdbx_strand_id
1 'polypeptide(L)'
;MADRVVPWNNVPTDLLEAVGKRLKTKTDVSRFRAICRSWRSSVPPFDQKQPRFPIRIMTKFPFPVNCFFLTITEDTVYHLVPPPNIYSDDSASTSSTRGWVVRLREGESGEPSM
;
A
#
# COMPACT_ATOMS: atom_id res chain seq x y z
N MET A 1 27.33 -11.91 24.59
CA MET A 1 26.72 -10.55 24.55
C MET A 1 25.22 -10.74 24.41
N ALA A 2 24.44 -10.38 25.43
CA ALA A 2 23.00 -10.56 25.39
C ALA A 2 22.39 -9.57 24.39
N ASP A 3 21.71 -10.09 23.38
CA ASP A 3 20.94 -9.32 22.42
C ASP A 3 19.84 -8.58 23.20
N ARG A 4 20.00 -7.27 23.35
CA ARG A 4 19.03 -6.44 24.08
C ARG A 4 17.82 -6.26 23.19
N VAL A 5 16.84 -7.15 23.33
CA VAL A 5 15.53 -6.99 22.71
C VAL A 5 14.85 -5.78 23.35
N VAL A 6 14.94 -4.63 22.69
CA VAL A 6 14.23 -3.42 23.12
C VAL A 6 12.75 -3.60 22.78
N PRO A 7 11.84 -3.59 23.78
CA PRO A 7 10.42 -3.67 23.50
C PRO A 7 9.99 -2.41 22.76
N TRP A 8 9.60 -2.57 21.48
CA TRP A 8 9.06 -1.52 20.60
C TRP A 8 7.77 -0.84 21.13
N ASN A 9 7.24 -1.33 22.25
CA ASN A 9 6.10 -0.76 22.96
C ASN A 9 6.46 0.51 23.75
N ASN A 10 7.75 0.73 24.06
CA ASN A 10 8.22 1.86 24.87
C ASN A 10 8.80 3.02 24.03
N VAL A 11 8.56 3.03 22.72
CA VAL A 11 9.03 4.12 21.85
C VAL A 11 8.25 5.39 22.19
N PRO A 12 8.93 6.52 22.49
CA PRO A 12 8.25 7.78 22.78
C PRO A 12 7.34 8.22 21.62
N THR A 13 6.16 8.74 21.96
CA THR A 13 5.15 9.19 20.97
C THR A 13 5.74 10.25 20.03
N ASP A 14 6.57 11.17 20.53
CA ASP A 14 7.23 12.21 19.72
C ASP A 14 8.08 11.63 18.59
N LEU A 15 8.76 10.49 18.86
CA LEU A 15 9.56 9.79 17.85
C LEU A 15 8.64 9.11 16.83
N LEU A 16 7.56 8.49 17.28
CA LEU A 16 6.57 7.85 16.40
C LEU A 16 5.92 8.88 15.47
N GLU A 17 5.60 10.07 15.99
CA GLU A 17 5.08 11.18 15.19
C GLU A 17 6.12 11.69 14.18
N ALA A 18 7.38 11.82 14.59
CA ALA A 18 8.47 12.24 13.70
C ALA A 18 8.69 11.24 12.56
N VAL A 19 8.59 9.93 12.82
CA VAL A 19 8.60 8.89 11.78
C VAL A 19 7.34 9.00 10.91
N GLY A 20 6.16 9.15 11.52
CA GLY A 20 4.88 9.30 10.84
C GLY A 20 4.88 10.42 9.81
N LYS A 21 5.46 11.59 10.14
CA LYS A 21 5.61 12.74 9.23
C LYS A 21 6.47 12.46 7.99
N ARG A 22 7.29 11.40 8.02
CA ARG A 22 8.16 11.00 6.90
C ARG A 22 7.54 9.91 6.01
N LEU A 23 6.41 9.33 6.41
CA LEU A 23 5.68 8.33 5.63
C LEU A 23 4.90 9.02 4.51
N LYS A 24 5.26 8.73 3.25
CA LYS A 24 4.70 9.42 2.08
C LYS A 24 3.55 8.68 1.41
N THR A 25 3.40 7.38 1.67
CA THR A 25 2.43 6.53 0.97
C THR A 25 1.36 5.99 1.92
N LYS A 26 0.16 5.74 1.38
CA LYS A 26 -0.94 5.07 2.07
C LYS A 26 -0.50 3.73 2.66
N THR A 27 0.30 2.98 1.89
CA THR A 27 0.81 1.67 2.28
C THR A 27 1.73 1.77 3.49
N ASP A 28 2.66 2.73 3.49
CA ASP A 28 3.60 2.91 4.60
C ASP A 28 2.89 3.35 5.87
N VAL A 29 1.95 4.30 5.77
CA VAL A 29 1.12 4.72 6.91
C VAL A 29 0.27 3.56 7.43
N SER A 30 -0.32 2.76 6.54
CA SER A 30 -1.14 1.60 6.94
C SER A 30 -0.31 0.54 7.67
N ARG A 31 0.88 0.21 7.16
CA ARG A 31 1.81 -0.73 7.80
C ARG A 31 2.26 -0.22 9.16
N PHE A 32 2.62 1.06 9.25
CA PHE A 32 3.03 1.69 10.51
C PHE A 32 1.92 1.63 11.56
N ARG A 33 0.68 1.97 11.17
CA ARG A 33 -0.51 1.92 12.03
C ARG A 33 -1.00 0.49 12.33
N ALA A 34 -0.44 -0.54 11.70
CA ALA A 34 -0.77 -1.94 11.94
C ALA A 34 0.04 -2.56 13.09
N ILE A 35 1.13 -1.92 13.54
CA ILE A 35 2.07 -2.49 14.51
C ILE A 35 1.41 -2.73 15.88
N CYS A 36 0.91 -1.68 16.53
CA CYS A 36 0.17 -1.80 17.79
C CYS A 36 -0.72 -0.58 18.03
N ARG A 37 -1.44 -0.55 19.17
CA ARG A 37 -2.38 0.53 19.49
C ARG A 37 -1.69 1.89 19.64
N SER A 38 -0.54 1.96 20.31
CA SER A 38 0.18 3.23 20.52
C SER A 38 0.66 3.83 19.19
N TRP A 39 1.26 3.01 18.32
CA TRP A 39 1.70 3.42 16.99
C TRP A 39 0.53 3.86 16.10
N ARG A 40 -0.60 3.14 16.18
CA ARG A 40 -1.83 3.51 15.48
C ARG A 40 -2.39 4.85 15.91
N SER A 41 -2.28 5.21 17.19
CA SER A 41 -2.72 6.50 17.72
C SER A 41 -1.74 7.65 17.44
N SER A 42 -0.44 7.37 17.30
CA SER A 42 0.58 8.39 17.03
C SER A 42 0.51 8.98 15.63
N VAL A 43 -0.13 8.29 14.68
CA VAL A 43 -0.21 8.74 13.28
C VAL A 43 -1.66 8.70 12.82
N PRO A 44 -2.21 9.83 12.31
CA PRO A 44 -3.57 9.84 11.81
C PRO A 44 -3.71 8.89 10.61
N PRO A 45 -4.94 8.49 10.27
CA PRO A 45 -5.21 7.85 8.98
C PRO A 45 -4.60 8.65 7.84
N PHE A 46 -4.18 7.95 6.78
CA PHE A 46 -3.62 8.60 5.61
C PHE A 46 -4.69 9.45 4.93
N ASP A 47 -4.70 10.74 5.25
CA ASP A 47 -5.57 11.75 4.65
C ASP A 47 -4.80 12.46 3.54
N GLN A 48 -4.47 11.70 2.50
CA GLN A 48 -4.03 12.34 1.27
C GLN A 48 -5.31 12.82 0.58
N LYS A 49 -5.31 14.07 0.10
CA LYS A 49 -6.31 14.65 -0.82
C LYS A 49 -6.31 13.92 -2.17
N GLN A 50 -6.23 12.59 -2.15
CA GLN A 50 -6.36 11.75 -3.30
C GLN A 50 -7.78 11.93 -3.82
N PRO A 51 -7.94 12.02 -5.14
CA PRO A 51 -9.26 12.07 -5.70
C PRO A 51 -10.00 10.80 -5.29
N ARG A 52 -11.24 10.94 -4.82
CA ARG A 52 -12.09 9.78 -4.53
C ARG A 52 -12.43 9.12 -5.86
N PHE A 53 -11.96 7.90 -6.04
CA PHE A 53 -12.33 7.08 -7.19
C PHE A 53 -13.67 6.39 -6.95
N PRO A 54 -14.43 6.09 -8.01
CA PRO A 54 -14.14 6.38 -9.42
C PRO A 54 -14.33 7.86 -9.79
N ILE A 55 -13.44 8.39 -10.64
CA ILE A 55 -13.56 9.74 -11.22
C ILE A 55 -14.21 9.63 -12.59
N ARG A 56 -15.26 10.40 -12.86
CA ARG A 56 -15.87 10.51 -14.20
C ARG A 56 -15.47 11.80 -14.88
N ILE A 57 -14.85 11.69 -16.05
CA ILE A 57 -14.41 12.83 -16.86
C ILE A 57 -15.25 12.88 -18.13
N MET A 58 -15.80 14.05 -18.45
CA MET A 58 -16.41 14.29 -19.75
C MET A 58 -15.34 14.72 -20.74
N THR A 59 -15.16 13.95 -21.82
CA THR A 59 -14.25 14.30 -22.91
C THR A 59 -15.03 14.72 -24.14
N LYS A 60 -14.71 15.91 -24.67
CA LYS A 60 -15.23 16.40 -25.95
C LYS A 60 -14.16 16.18 -27.01
N PHE A 61 -14.48 15.42 -28.06
CA PHE A 61 -13.59 15.32 -29.22
C PHE A 61 -13.77 16.54 -30.14
N PRO A 62 -12.75 16.92 -30.95
CA PRO A 62 -12.86 18.02 -31.93
C PRO A 62 -13.83 17.74 -33.09
N PHE A 63 -14.35 16.51 -33.20
CA PHE A 63 -15.23 16.09 -34.27
C PHE A 63 -16.71 16.18 -33.85
N PRO A 64 -17.62 16.54 -34.76
CA PRO A 64 -19.01 16.73 -34.41
C PRO A 64 -19.60 15.36 -34.08
N VAL A 65 -20.26 15.26 -32.93
CA VAL A 65 -21.10 14.14 -32.47
C VAL A 65 -20.43 12.96 -31.70
N ASN A 66 -19.85 13.23 -30.53
CA ASN A 66 -20.20 12.47 -29.31
C ASN A 66 -19.46 13.01 -28.08
N CYS A 67 -20.21 13.32 -27.01
CA CYS A 67 -19.64 13.43 -25.67
C CYS A 67 -19.75 12.07 -25.00
N PHE A 68 -18.64 11.53 -24.49
CA PHE A 68 -18.67 10.32 -23.67
C PHE A 68 -17.99 10.56 -22.32
N PHE A 69 -18.35 9.72 -21.36
CA PHE A 69 -17.75 9.73 -20.03
C PHE A 69 -16.64 8.69 -19.96
N LEU A 70 -15.44 9.11 -19.56
CA LEU A 70 -14.37 8.21 -19.13
C LEU A 70 -14.49 7.99 -17.63
N THR A 71 -14.44 6.74 -17.18
CA THR A 71 -14.41 6.40 -15.76
C THR A 71 -13.00 5.95 -15.39
N ILE A 72 -12.32 6.73 -14.56
CA ILE A 72 -11.03 6.35 -13.97
C ILE A 72 -11.32 5.66 -12.65
N THR A 73 -10.70 4.51 -12.43
CA THR A 73 -10.78 3.73 -11.19
C THR A 73 -9.37 3.62 -10.58
N GLU A 74 -9.29 3.44 -9.27
CA GLU A 74 -8.05 3.12 -8.58
C GLU A 74 -8.02 1.62 -8.30
N ASP A 75 -6.94 0.96 -8.68
CA ASP A 75 -6.68 -0.44 -8.35
C ASP A 75 -5.35 -0.54 -7.63
N THR A 76 -5.31 -1.36 -6.58
CA THR A 76 -4.05 -1.63 -5.87
C THR A 76 -3.32 -2.77 -6.54
N VAL A 77 -2.09 -2.52 -7.00
CA VAL A 77 -1.22 -3.52 -7.62
C VAL A 77 0.00 -3.76 -6.75
N TYR A 78 0.25 -5.01 -6.39
CA TYR A 78 1.41 -5.44 -5.61
C TYR A 78 2.40 -6.17 -6.51
N HIS A 79 3.69 -5.93 -6.28
CA HIS A 79 4.76 -6.74 -6.82
C HIS A 79 5.33 -7.60 -5.69
N LEU A 80 5.06 -8.90 -5.73
CA LEU A 80 5.51 -9.89 -4.75
C LEU A 80 6.80 -10.52 -5.26
N VAL A 81 7.90 -10.35 -4.53
CA VAL A 81 9.20 -10.92 -4.89
C VAL A 81 9.53 -12.05 -3.91
N PRO A 82 9.96 -13.23 -4.40
CA PRO A 82 10.50 -14.28 -3.53
C PRO A 82 11.63 -13.74 -2.64
N PRO A 83 11.73 -14.17 -1.38
CA PRO A 83 12.87 -13.81 -0.55
C PRO A 83 14.17 -14.32 -1.21
N PRO A 84 15.27 -13.55 -1.13
CA PRO A 84 16.55 -13.97 -1.69
C PRO A 84 16.99 -15.28 -1.01
N ASN A 85 17.43 -16.26 -1.81
CA ASN A 85 17.94 -17.52 -1.28
C ASN A 85 19.33 -17.28 -0.67
N ILE A 86 19.37 -17.07 0.65
CA ILE A 86 20.60 -16.77 1.41
C ILE A 86 21.54 -17.99 1.49
N TYR A 87 21.10 -19.18 1.05
CA TYR A 87 21.87 -20.43 1.10
C TYR A 87 22.42 -20.89 -0.26
N SER A 88 22.33 -20.08 -1.31
CA SER A 88 22.84 -20.45 -2.62
C SER A 88 24.30 -20.05 -2.76
N ASP A 89 25.20 -21.04 -2.73
CA ASP A 89 26.58 -20.88 -3.17
C ASP A 89 26.60 -20.35 -4.62
N ASP A 90 27.55 -19.47 -4.85
CA ASP A 90 27.74 -18.50 -5.93
C ASP A 90 27.97 -19.09 -7.34
N SER A 91 27.25 -20.15 -7.74
CA SER A 91 27.52 -20.85 -9.01
C SER A 91 26.29 -21.42 -9.72
N ALA A 92 25.08 -21.29 -9.18
CA ALA A 92 23.86 -21.68 -9.89
C ALA A 92 23.14 -20.44 -10.43
N SER A 93 23.51 -20.06 -11.64
CA SER A 93 22.67 -19.51 -12.71
C SER A 93 21.67 -18.40 -12.34
N THR A 94 21.77 -17.30 -13.07
CA THR A 94 20.85 -16.16 -13.19
C THR A 94 19.41 -16.55 -13.53
N SER A 95 18.74 -17.30 -12.67
CA SER A 95 17.30 -17.47 -12.72
C SER A 95 16.72 -16.17 -12.19
N SER A 96 16.43 -15.26 -13.12
CA SER A 96 15.70 -14.03 -12.89
C SER A 96 14.57 -14.35 -11.91
N THR A 97 14.68 -13.84 -10.69
CA THR A 97 13.69 -14.00 -9.63
C THR A 97 12.47 -13.17 -10.02
N ARG A 98 11.75 -13.62 -11.04
CA ARG A 98 10.58 -12.96 -11.58
C ARG A 98 9.50 -13.01 -10.50
N GLY A 99 9.28 -11.86 -9.88
CA GLY A 99 8.18 -11.68 -8.94
C GLY A 99 6.83 -11.77 -9.64
N TRP A 100 5.76 -11.79 -8.84
CA TRP A 100 4.39 -11.78 -9.31
C TRP A 100 3.82 -10.37 -9.20
N VAL A 101 3.11 -9.93 -10.25
CA VAL A 101 2.29 -8.72 -10.19
C VAL A 101 0.85 -9.15 -9.91
N VAL A 102 0.31 -8.74 -8.76
CA VAL A 102 -1.03 -9.10 -8.30
C VAL A 102 -1.88 -7.85 -8.22
N ARG A 103 -3.02 -7.83 -8.92
CA ARG A 103 -4.04 -6.78 -8.80
C ARG A 103 -5.04 -7.20 -7.73
N LEU A 104 -5.14 -6.43 -6.65
CA LEU A 104 -6.14 -6.63 -5.61
C LEU A 104 -7.45 -5.99 -6.06
N ARG A 105 -8.54 -6.77 -6.04
CA ARG A 105 -9.91 -6.30 -6.23
C ARG A 105 -10.62 -6.41 -4.88
N GLU A 106 -11.35 -5.39 -4.48
CA GLU A 106 -12.30 -5.51 -3.37
C GLU A 106 -13.44 -6.41 -3.84
N GLY A 107 -13.68 -7.52 -3.13
CA GLY A 107 -14.79 -8.41 -3.45
C GLY A 107 -16.12 -7.69 -3.21
N GLU A 108 -17.11 -7.93 -4.06
CA GLU A 108 -18.47 -7.49 -3.79
C GLU A 108 -18.89 -8.15 -2.47
N SER A 109 -19.13 -7.34 -1.44
CA SER A 109 -19.73 -7.78 -0.19
C SER A 109 -21.06 -8.43 -0.54
N GLY A 110 -21.11 -9.76 -0.56
CA GLY A 110 -22.36 -10.50 -0.65
C GLY A 110 -23.25 -10.02 0.49
N GLU A 111 -24.38 -9.39 0.14
CA GLU A 111 -25.49 -9.24 1.08
C GLU A 111 -25.73 -10.63 1.71
N PRO A 112 -25.70 -10.76 3.05
CA PRO A 112 -26.18 -11.98 3.66
C PRO A 112 -27.67 -12.08 3.33
N SER A 113 -28.00 -12.96 2.39
CA SER A 113 -29.39 -13.32 2.09
C SER A 113 -30.04 -13.78 3.40
N MET A 114 -31.08 -13.06 3.78
CA MET A 114 -31.93 -13.32 4.95
C MET A 114 -32.76 -14.59 4.77
#